data_AF-A0A8T4NIP8-F1
#
_entry.id   AF-A0A8T4NIP8-F1
#
_cell.length_a   1.000
_cell.length_b   1.000
_cell.length_c   1.000
_cell.angle_alpha   90.00
_cell.angle_beta   90.00
_cell.angle_gamma   90.00
#
_symmetry.space_group_name_H-M   'P 1'
#
loop_
_entity.id
_entity.type
_entity.pdbx_description
1 polymer ?
#
loop_
_entity_poly.entity_id
_entity_poly.type
_entity_poly.pdbx_seq_one_letter_code
_entity_poly.pdbx_strand_id
1 'polypeptide(L)'
;MIRKKQGISQRIKIRARRSLNRQMSTQEQTYVIDTSIAVNQFVRRLIKKGLKGKLVIPNAVMAELENLANKGNEAGFKGLEEVAGLHQLKKQFKFSVYFEGLRPNEHQIKFAKSGEIDALIREIAIKNHATIITADLVQAKTSQAYGIKVLFLKSRQPEQKKKKRFSFSAKIWRFSGHRKSGKAHRSENHGISSVGKKK
;
A
#
# COMPACT_ATOMS: atom_id res chain seq x y z
N MET A 1 17.18 -36.35 14.53
CA MET A 1 16.50 -35.55 15.58
C MET A 1 16.62 -34.06 15.28
N ILE A 2 15.63 -33.40 14.66
CA ILE A 2 15.67 -31.94 14.45
C ILE A 2 14.27 -31.35 14.67
N ARG A 3 13.93 -31.01 15.92
CA ARG A 3 12.80 -30.12 16.25
C ARG A 3 13.06 -29.43 17.59
N LYS A 4 13.52 -28.17 17.60
CA LYS A 4 13.42 -27.29 18.79
C LYS A 4 13.76 -25.79 18.62
N LYS A 5 13.71 -25.19 17.42
CA LYS A 5 13.87 -23.71 17.24
C LYS A 5 12.57 -22.91 17.16
N GLN A 6 11.38 -23.53 17.14
CA GLN A 6 10.11 -22.83 16.91
C GLN A 6 9.47 -22.19 18.16
N GLY A 7 9.97 -22.45 19.39
CA GLY A 7 9.30 -22.00 20.63
C GLY A 7 9.58 -20.55 21.06
N ILE A 8 10.80 -20.05 20.86
CA ILE A 8 11.23 -18.74 21.38
C ILE A 8 10.64 -17.59 20.53
N SER A 9 10.70 -17.71 19.21
CA SER A 9 10.13 -16.71 18.29
C SER A 9 8.61 -16.57 18.45
N GLN A 10 7.90 -17.68 18.69
CA GLN A 10 6.46 -17.65 18.96
C GLN A 10 6.13 -16.98 20.29
N ARG A 11 6.90 -17.24 21.35
CA ARG A 11 6.73 -16.57 22.66
C ARG A 11 7.01 -15.07 22.59
N ILE A 12 8.02 -14.65 21.84
CA ILE A 12 8.31 -13.22 21.60
C ILE A 12 7.16 -12.56 20.84
N LYS A 13 6.66 -13.19 19.78
CA LYS A 13 5.49 -12.71 19.03
C LYS A 13 4.23 -12.63 19.90
N ILE A 14 3.99 -13.62 20.77
CA ILE A 14 2.85 -13.65 21.70
C ILE A 14 2.98 -12.55 22.76
N ARG A 15 4.18 -12.32 23.32
CA ARG A 15 4.42 -11.23 24.28
C ARG A 15 4.25 -9.86 23.62
N ALA A 16 4.79 -9.66 22.42
CA ALA A 16 4.57 -8.44 21.63
C ALA A 16 3.08 -8.24 21.29
N ARG A 17 2.34 -9.31 20.96
CA ARG A 17 0.89 -9.26 20.75
C ARG A 17 0.13 -8.92 22.02
N ARG A 18 0.53 -9.49 23.16
CA ARG A 18 -0.07 -9.20 24.46
C ARG A 18 0.24 -7.79 24.93
N SER A 19 1.43 -7.24 24.66
CA SER A 19 1.73 -5.83 24.95
C SER A 19 0.96 -4.88 24.02
N LEU A 20 0.84 -5.21 22.73
CA LEU A 20 -0.02 -4.48 21.77
C LEU A 20 -1.49 -4.50 22.18
N ASN A 21 -2.03 -5.66 22.58
CA ASN A 21 -3.42 -5.77 23.06
C ASN A 21 -3.62 -5.10 24.43
N ARG A 22 -2.59 -5.06 25.29
CA ARG A 22 -2.64 -4.39 26.61
C ARG A 22 -2.45 -2.87 26.50
N GLN A 23 -1.87 -2.38 25.39
CA GLN A 23 -1.77 -0.96 25.07
C GLN A 23 -3.04 -0.37 24.44
N MET A 24 -4.01 -1.20 24.02
CA MET A 24 -5.39 -0.74 23.86
C MET A 24 -5.96 -0.54 25.26
N SER A 25 -5.61 0.59 25.88
CA SER A 25 -6.03 0.92 27.24
C SER A 25 -7.55 0.95 27.32
N THR A 26 -8.10 0.59 28.47
CA THR A 26 -9.48 0.85 28.85
C THR A 26 -9.88 2.33 28.75
N GLN A 27 -8.90 3.24 28.68
CA GLN A 27 -9.06 4.68 28.54
C GLN A 27 -9.28 5.10 27.07
N GLU A 28 -10.18 6.06 26.88
CA GLU A 28 -10.37 6.74 25.60
C GLU A 28 -9.11 7.52 25.23
N GLN A 29 -8.65 7.39 23.98
CA GLN A 29 -7.48 8.11 23.48
C GLN A 29 -7.82 8.85 22.18
N THR A 30 -6.99 9.82 21.83
CA THR A 30 -7.02 10.45 20.50
C THR A 30 -6.05 9.74 19.57
N TYR A 31 -6.52 9.38 18.39
CA TYR A 31 -5.74 8.76 17.34
C TYR A 31 -5.79 9.61 16.09
N VAL A 32 -4.67 9.70 15.37
CA VAL A 32 -4.61 10.31 14.04
C VAL A 32 -4.22 9.22 13.05
N ILE A 33 -4.95 9.07 11.95
CA ILE A 33 -4.61 8.10 10.91
C ILE A 33 -3.88 8.77 9.75
N ASP A 34 -3.07 7.99 9.04
CA ASP A 34 -2.52 8.37 7.75
C ASP A 34 -3.25 7.65 6.58
N THR A 35 -2.83 7.95 5.35
CA THR A 35 -3.39 7.33 4.14
C THR A 35 -3.16 5.83 4.12
N SER A 36 -2.01 5.36 4.59
CA SER A 36 -1.66 3.94 4.58
C SER A 36 -2.66 3.10 5.39
N ILE A 37 -3.16 3.61 6.51
CA ILE A 37 -4.15 2.93 7.35
C ILE A 37 -5.53 2.89 6.70
N ALA A 38 -5.92 3.96 6.03
CA ALA A 38 -7.19 4.02 5.28
C ALA A 38 -7.16 3.03 4.11
N VAL A 39 -6.11 3.09 3.28
CA VAL A 39 -5.94 2.22 2.10
C VAL A 39 -5.89 0.74 2.48
N ASN A 40 -5.21 0.39 3.58
CA ASN A 40 -5.13 -1.00 4.04
C ASN A 40 -6.39 -1.48 4.81
N GLN A 41 -7.43 -0.64 4.93
CA GLN A 41 -8.68 -0.95 5.61
C GLN A 41 -8.50 -1.46 7.05
N PHE A 42 -7.59 -0.81 7.79
CA PHE A 42 -7.23 -1.23 9.15
C PHE A 42 -8.09 -0.57 10.24
N VAL A 43 -8.70 0.58 9.98
CA VAL A 43 -9.44 1.37 10.98
C VAL A 43 -10.63 0.58 11.55
N ARG A 44 -11.52 0.08 10.69
CA ARG A 44 -12.68 -0.73 11.07
C ARG A 44 -12.26 -1.98 11.85
N ARG A 45 -11.11 -2.57 11.49
CA ARG A 45 -10.55 -3.75 12.18
C ARG A 45 -10.04 -3.40 13.58
N LEU A 46 -9.45 -2.22 13.76
CA LEU A 46 -9.02 -1.73 15.08
C LEU A 46 -10.22 -1.42 15.97
N ILE A 47 -11.25 -0.76 15.44
CA ILE A 47 -12.50 -0.45 16.16
C ILE A 47 -13.17 -1.74 16.65
N LYS A 48 -13.34 -2.73 15.76
CA LYS A 48 -13.89 -4.05 16.13
C LYS A 48 -13.06 -4.80 17.19
N LYS A 49 -11.76 -4.49 17.30
CA LYS A 49 -10.87 -5.05 18.32
C LYS A 49 -10.84 -4.27 19.63
N GLY A 50 -11.58 -3.16 19.72
CA GLY A 50 -11.71 -2.37 20.94
C GLY A 50 -11.03 -1.01 20.91
N LEU A 51 -10.67 -0.46 19.75
CA LEU A 51 -10.27 0.95 19.65
C LEU A 51 -11.44 1.84 20.11
N LYS A 52 -11.19 2.70 21.09
CA LYS A 52 -12.17 3.61 21.69
C LYS A 52 -11.60 5.03 21.77
N GLY A 53 -12.47 6.02 21.75
CA GLY A 53 -12.11 7.44 21.88
C GLY A 53 -12.23 8.21 20.56
N LYS A 54 -11.33 9.18 20.33
CA LYS A 54 -11.39 10.10 19.20
C LYS A 54 -10.50 9.61 18.06
N LEU A 55 -11.08 9.50 16.87
CA LEU A 55 -10.37 9.20 15.63
C LEU A 55 -10.36 10.45 14.76
N VAL A 56 -9.18 11.04 14.59
CA VAL A 56 -8.95 12.20 13.74
C VAL A 56 -8.45 11.72 12.39
N ILE A 57 -9.16 12.12 11.34
CA ILE A 57 -8.82 11.88 9.94
C ILE A 57 -8.35 13.22 9.36
N PRO A 58 -7.05 13.39 9.09
CA PRO A 58 -6.55 14.62 8.50
C PRO A 58 -7.22 14.92 7.16
N ASN A 59 -7.59 16.18 6.93
CA ASN A 59 -8.12 16.62 5.64
C ASN A 59 -7.14 16.37 4.48
N ALA A 60 -5.84 16.38 4.78
CA ALA A 60 -4.78 15.98 3.84
C ALA A 60 -4.87 14.51 3.42
N VAL A 61 -5.23 13.60 4.33
CA VAL A 61 -5.46 12.19 4.00
C VAL A 61 -6.67 12.04 3.07
N MET A 62 -7.76 12.77 3.35
CA MET A 62 -8.93 12.75 2.46
C MET A 62 -8.60 13.28 1.06
N ALA A 63 -7.80 14.34 0.97
CA ALA A 63 -7.40 14.91 -0.30
C ALA A 63 -6.51 13.95 -1.12
N GLU A 64 -5.59 13.24 -0.46
CA GLU A 64 -4.76 12.21 -1.10
C GLU A 64 -5.59 11.04 -1.63
N LEU A 65 -6.53 10.52 -0.82
CA LEU A 65 -7.43 9.43 -1.22
C LEU A 65 -8.29 9.80 -2.43
N GLU A 66 -8.86 11.00 -2.43
CA GLU A 66 -9.68 11.50 -3.54
C GLU A 66 -8.86 11.69 -4.81
N ASN A 67 -7.66 12.28 -4.71
CA ASN A 67 -6.74 12.42 -5.82
C ASN A 67 -6.32 11.06 -6.42
N LEU A 68 -6.10 10.04 -5.58
CA LEU A 68 -5.83 8.67 -6.03
C LEU A 68 -7.04 8.06 -6.75
N ALA A 69 -8.24 8.21 -6.18
CA ALA A 69 -9.47 7.68 -6.77
C ALA A 69 -9.78 8.34 -8.12
N ASN A 70 -9.63 9.66 -8.22
CA ASN A 70 -9.83 10.43 -9.46
C ASN A 70 -8.84 10.02 -10.56
N LYS A 71 -7.67 9.49 -10.19
CA LYS A 71 -6.68 8.92 -11.13
C LYS A 71 -6.93 7.45 -11.47
N GLY A 72 -8.07 6.89 -11.05
CA GLY A 72 -8.43 5.48 -11.29
C GLY A 72 -7.66 4.49 -10.41
N ASN A 73 -6.98 4.94 -9.35
CA ASN A 73 -6.24 4.04 -8.46
C ASN A 73 -7.17 3.40 -7.43
N GLU A 74 -7.28 2.06 -7.46
CA GLU A 74 -8.09 1.28 -6.52
C GLU A 74 -7.79 1.58 -5.04
N ALA A 75 -6.54 1.94 -4.71
CA ALA A 75 -6.17 2.29 -3.34
C ALA A 75 -6.98 3.48 -2.81
N GLY A 76 -7.21 4.50 -3.65
CA GLY A 76 -8.03 5.66 -3.32
C GLY A 76 -9.47 5.25 -3.00
N PHE A 77 -10.09 4.46 -3.88
CA PHE A 77 -11.45 3.94 -3.66
C PHE A 77 -11.56 3.10 -2.38
N LYS A 78 -10.62 2.18 -2.13
CA LYS A 78 -10.59 1.35 -0.92
C LYS A 78 -10.47 2.18 0.36
N GLY A 79 -9.67 3.25 0.33
CA GLY A 79 -9.52 4.16 1.46
C GLY A 79 -10.76 5.01 1.71
N LEU A 80 -11.40 5.54 0.66
CA LEU A 80 -12.67 6.27 0.79
C LEU A 80 -13.78 5.37 1.35
N GLU A 81 -13.86 4.12 0.88
CA GLU A 81 -14.81 3.13 1.40
C GLU A 81 -14.57 2.81 2.88
N GLU A 82 -13.31 2.71 3.31
CA GLU A 82 -12.95 2.51 4.71
C GLU A 82 -13.48 3.64 5.59
N VAL A 83 -13.24 4.89 5.18
CA VAL A 83 -13.69 6.08 5.91
C VAL A 83 -15.21 6.18 5.93
N ALA A 84 -15.88 5.98 4.80
CA ALA A 84 -17.34 5.99 4.70
C ALA A 84 -17.97 4.92 5.64
N GLY A 85 -17.36 3.73 5.70
CA GLY A 85 -17.80 2.64 6.56
C GLY A 85 -17.76 2.95 8.06
N LEU A 86 -17.03 3.97 8.50
CA LEU A 86 -16.96 4.35 9.92
C LEU A 86 -18.30 4.86 10.46
N HIS A 87 -19.14 5.49 9.63
CA HIS A 87 -20.44 6.00 10.07
C HIS A 87 -21.37 4.88 10.55
N GLN A 88 -21.28 3.69 9.97
CA GLN A 88 -22.07 2.53 10.39
C GLN A 88 -21.62 2.00 11.75
N LEU A 89 -20.31 2.06 12.04
CA LEU A 89 -19.74 1.56 13.29
C LEU A 89 -19.98 2.50 14.48
N LYS A 90 -20.20 3.81 14.25
CA LYS A 90 -20.46 4.79 15.33
C LYS A 90 -21.63 4.39 16.24
N LYS A 91 -22.63 3.67 15.70
CA LYS A 91 -23.79 3.19 16.47
C LYS A 91 -23.47 2.03 17.41
N GLN A 92 -22.41 1.27 17.12
CA GLN A 92 -22.10 0.00 17.78
C GLN A 92 -20.89 0.10 18.72
N PHE A 93 -19.99 1.06 18.49
CA PHE A 93 -18.72 1.16 19.19
C PHE A 93 -18.52 2.56 19.78
N LYS A 94 -17.83 2.65 20.91
CA LYS A 94 -17.54 3.91 21.61
C LYS A 94 -16.37 4.67 20.97
N PHE A 95 -16.60 5.27 19.80
CA PHE A 95 -15.65 6.16 19.15
C PHE A 95 -16.34 7.33 18.44
N SER A 96 -15.58 8.40 18.23
CA SER A 96 -16.00 9.58 17.47
C SER A 96 -15.02 9.85 16.34
N VAL A 97 -15.50 10.37 15.21
CA VAL A 97 -14.67 10.68 14.04
C VAL A 97 -14.69 12.17 13.81
N TYR A 98 -13.50 12.75 13.65
CA TYR A 98 -13.27 14.16 13.37
C TYR A 98 -12.43 14.31 12.11
N PHE A 99 -12.69 15.36 11.33
CA PHE A 99 -11.88 15.73 10.18
C PHE A 99 -11.18 17.05 10.52
N GLU A 100 -9.84 17.06 10.51
CA GLU A 100 -9.07 18.20 11.01
C GLU A 100 -7.88 18.55 10.10
N GLY A 101 -7.38 19.78 10.28
CA GLY A 101 -6.18 20.28 9.62
C GLY A 101 -6.43 20.85 8.23
N LEU A 102 -5.33 21.32 7.61
CA LEU A 102 -5.36 21.91 6.29
C LEU A 102 -5.68 20.85 5.22
N ARG A 103 -6.47 21.25 4.23
CA ARG A 103 -6.72 20.45 3.03
C ARG A 103 -5.82 20.97 1.90
N PRO A 104 -4.79 20.23 1.48
CA PRO A 104 -3.98 20.60 0.34
C PRO A 104 -4.82 20.49 -0.95
N ASN A 105 -4.59 21.40 -1.88
CA ASN A 105 -5.18 21.31 -3.21
C ASN A 105 -4.44 20.28 -4.08
N GLU A 106 -5.00 19.95 -5.25
CA GLU A 106 -4.41 18.93 -6.13
C GLU A 106 -2.97 19.27 -6.57
N HIS A 107 -2.71 20.54 -6.88
CA HIS A 107 -1.36 20.99 -7.25
C HIS A 107 -0.36 20.77 -6.11
N GLN A 108 -0.73 21.13 -4.88
CA GLN A 108 0.10 20.88 -3.70
C GLN A 108 0.34 19.39 -3.50
N ILE A 109 -0.65 18.52 -3.65
CA ILE A 109 -0.47 17.08 -3.52
C ILE A 109 0.47 16.55 -4.62
N LYS A 110 0.34 17.03 -5.85
CA LYS A 110 1.13 16.57 -6.99
C LYS A 110 2.60 16.98 -6.90
N PHE A 111 2.88 18.16 -6.35
CA PHE A 111 4.23 18.74 -6.29
C PHE A 111 4.84 18.74 -4.88
N ALA A 112 4.10 18.27 -3.87
CA ALA A 112 4.61 18.13 -2.50
C ALA A 112 5.88 17.29 -2.50
N LYS A 113 6.92 17.78 -1.81
CA LYS A 113 8.09 16.95 -1.54
C LYS A 113 7.65 15.74 -0.72
N SER A 114 8.35 14.63 -0.90
CA SER A 114 8.11 13.42 -0.13
C SER A 114 8.11 13.75 1.37
N GLY A 115 6.98 13.51 2.03
CA GLY A 115 6.80 13.72 3.48
C GLY A 115 6.18 15.05 3.92
N GLU A 116 5.84 15.97 3.02
CA GLU A 116 5.13 17.22 3.41
C GLU A 116 3.72 16.94 3.93
N ILE A 117 2.97 16.06 3.26
CA ILE A 117 1.66 15.61 3.73
C ILE A 117 1.80 14.93 5.10
N ASP A 118 2.81 14.10 5.28
CA ASP A 118 3.10 13.44 6.55
C ASP A 118 3.45 14.41 7.67
N ALA A 119 4.02 15.58 7.35
CA ALA A 119 4.29 16.64 8.32
C ALA A 119 2.99 17.26 8.85
N LEU A 120 2.00 17.51 7.98
CA LEU A 120 0.68 18.00 8.39
C LEU A 120 -0.01 17.00 9.35
N ILE A 121 0.14 15.71 9.10
CA ILE A 121 -0.38 14.65 9.97
C ILE A 121 0.27 14.72 11.36
N ARG A 122 1.61 14.87 11.41
CA ARG A 122 2.36 15.00 12.67
C ARG A 122 1.97 16.25 13.45
N GLU A 123 1.74 17.36 12.78
CA GLU A 123 1.29 18.60 13.41
C GLU A 123 -0.05 18.43 14.13
N ILE A 124 -1.03 17.80 13.46
CA ILE A 124 -2.33 17.47 14.07
C ILE A 124 -2.16 16.55 15.27
N ALA A 125 -1.26 15.57 15.18
CA ALA A 125 -1.00 14.64 16.27
C ALA A 125 -0.37 15.33 17.49
N ILE A 126 0.59 16.24 17.28
CA ILE A 126 1.21 17.05 18.34
C ILE A 126 0.14 17.91 19.01
N LYS A 127 -0.63 18.67 18.22
CA LYS A 127 -1.70 19.57 18.72
C LYS A 127 -2.71 18.84 19.59
N ASN A 128 -3.06 17.61 19.23
CA ASN A 128 -4.08 16.83 19.91
C ASN A 128 -3.52 15.84 20.95
N HIS A 129 -2.20 15.86 21.21
CA HIS A 129 -1.49 14.84 22.01
C HIS A 129 -1.86 13.39 21.62
N ALA A 130 -2.04 13.17 20.33
CA ALA A 130 -2.63 11.96 19.78
C ALA A 130 -1.58 10.90 19.43
N THR A 131 -2.05 9.65 19.34
CA THR A 131 -1.25 8.53 18.82
C THR A 131 -1.45 8.43 17.30
N ILE A 132 -0.36 8.52 16.53
CA ILE A 132 -0.41 8.26 15.09
C ILE A 132 -0.56 6.76 14.85
N ILE A 133 -1.55 6.38 14.06
CA ILE A 133 -1.70 5.02 13.53
C ILE A 133 -1.19 5.04 12.09
N THR A 134 -0.19 4.21 11.79
CA THR A 134 0.44 4.16 10.46
C THR A 134 0.86 2.73 10.10
N ALA A 135 0.80 2.38 8.82
CA ALA A 135 1.42 1.18 8.25
C ALA A 135 2.71 1.48 7.48
N ASP A 136 3.13 2.76 7.42
CA ASP A 136 4.41 3.19 6.86
C ASP A 136 5.49 3.24 7.95
N LEU A 137 6.59 2.54 7.70
CA LEU A 137 7.73 2.48 8.61
C LEU A 137 8.46 3.83 8.72
N VAL A 138 8.56 4.59 7.62
CA VAL A 138 9.23 5.90 7.60
C VAL A 138 8.42 6.87 8.46
N GLN A 139 7.12 6.98 8.23
CA GLN A 139 6.23 7.84 9.03
C GLN A 139 6.26 7.44 10.52
N ALA A 140 6.26 6.13 10.82
CA ALA A 140 6.38 5.64 12.19
C ALA A 140 7.70 6.08 12.86
N LYS A 141 8.82 5.92 12.16
CA LYS A 141 10.15 6.28 12.68
C LYS A 141 10.34 7.77 12.84
N THR A 142 9.90 8.55 11.86
CA THR A 142 9.91 10.02 11.92
C THR A 142 9.06 10.49 13.10
N SER A 143 7.83 9.99 13.24
CA SER A 143 6.94 10.36 14.35
C SER A 143 7.54 10.02 15.72
N GLN A 144 8.19 8.86 15.85
CA GLN A 144 8.94 8.49 17.06
C GLN A 144 10.08 9.47 17.37
N ALA A 145 10.81 9.94 16.35
CA ALA A 145 11.88 10.92 16.51
C ALA A 145 11.35 12.29 17.00
N TYR A 146 10.13 12.66 16.61
CA TYR A 146 9.42 13.84 17.14
C TYR A 146 8.82 13.61 18.55
N GLY A 147 8.99 12.44 19.16
CA GLY A 147 8.41 12.12 20.46
C GLY A 147 6.90 11.85 20.42
N ILE A 148 6.32 11.65 19.24
CA ILE A 148 4.89 11.37 19.05
C ILE A 148 4.63 9.88 19.33
N LYS A 149 3.53 9.56 20.02
CA LYS A 149 3.11 8.17 20.23
C LYS A 149 2.71 7.55 18.90
N VAL A 150 3.14 6.31 18.65
CA VAL A 150 2.87 5.61 17.38
C VAL A 150 2.32 4.20 17.61
N LEU A 151 1.24 3.89 16.90
CA LEU A 151 0.72 2.54 16.71
C LEU A 151 1.05 2.07 15.28
N PHE A 152 2.16 1.35 15.12
CA PHE A 152 2.59 0.84 13.82
C PHE A 152 1.94 -0.50 13.49
N LEU A 153 1.26 -0.58 12.34
CA LEU A 153 0.62 -1.78 11.83
C LEU A 153 1.39 -2.35 10.64
N LYS A 154 2.04 -3.49 10.84
CA LYS A 154 2.74 -4.17 9.74
C LYS A 154 1.73 -4.72 8.72
N SER A 155 1.68 -4.10 7.54
CA SER A 155 0.94 -4.68 6.42
C SER A 155 1.60 -5.99 5.99
N ARG A 156 0.79 -7.01 5.68
CA ARG A 156 1.29 -8.25 5.08
C ARG A 156 1.64 -7.93 3.64
N GLN A 157 2.88 -7.52 3.39
CA GLN A 157 3.43 -7.56 2.05
C GLN A 157 3.21 -8.98 1.52
N PRO A 158 2.59 -9.18 0.34
CA PRO A 158 2.61 -10.49 -0.30
C PRO A 158 4.08 -10.87 -0.44
N GLU A 159 4.48 -12.03 0.09
CA GLU A 159 5.84 -12.53 -0.09
C GLU A 159 6.16 -12.46 -1.58
N GLN A 160 7.16 -11.67 -1.97
CA GLN A 160 7.66 -11.68 -3.33
C GLN A 160 8.08 -13.12 -3.60
N LYS A 161 7.26 -13.87 -4.35
CA LYS A 161 7.63 -15.19 -4.83
C LYS A 161 8.92 -15.00 -5.60
N LYS A 162 10.05 -15.45 -5.03
CA LYS A 162 11.35 -15.47 -5.70
C LYS A 162 11.11 -16.11 -7.08
N LYS A 163 11.22 -15.35 -8.16
CA LYS A 163 11.18 -15.90 -9.52
C LYS A 163 12.29 -16.94 -9.59
N LYS A 164 11.93 -18.23 -9.64
CA LYS A 164 12.90 -19.29 -9.92
C LYS A 164 13.47 -18.98 -11.31
N ARG A 165 14.76 -18.60 -11.38
CA ARG A 165 15.48 -18.52 -12.65
C ARG A 165 15.54 -19.94 -13.21
N PHE A 166 14.69 -20.25 -14.18
CA PHE A 166 14.91 -21.40 -15.04
C PHE A 166 16.09 -21.05 -15.97
N SER A 167 17.22 -21.69 -15.74
CA SER A 167 18.37 -21.63 -16.65
C SER A 167 18.02 -22.48 -17.87
N PHE A 168 17.65 -21.86 -18.98
CA PHE A 168 17.67 -22.54 -20.28
C PHE A 168 19.14 -22.68 -20.70
N SER A 169 19.72 -23.86 -20.48
CA SER A 169 20.96 -24.25 -21.12
C SER A 169 20.69 -24.46 -22.61
N ALA A 170 21.06 -23.49 -23.43
CA ALA A 170 21.04 -23.60 -24.87
C ALA A 170 22.00 -24.72 -25.31
N LYS A 171 21.44 -25.88 -25.67
CA LYS A 171 22.18 -26.94 -26.33
C LYS A 171 22.19 -26.63 -27.82
N ILE A 172 23.26 -25.97 -28.26
CA ILE A 172 23.60 -25.80 -29.68
C ILE A 172 23.70 -27.20 -30.29
N TRP A 173 22.78 -27.56 -31.19
CA TRP A 173 22.98 -28.70 -32.07
C TRP A 173 23.52 -28.21 -33.40
N ARG A 174 24.73 -28.68 -33.69
CA ARG A 174 25.58 -28.35 -34.82
C ARG A 174 24.93 -28.84 -36.11
N PHE A 175 24.67 -27.93 -37.05
CA PHE A 175 24.24 -28.24 -38.41
C PHE A 175 25.38 -28.99 -39.13
N SER A 176 25.22 -30.30 -39.34
CA SER A 176 26.08 -31.07 -40.25
C SER A 176 25.57 -30.91 -41.67
N GLY A 177 26.36 -30.24 -42.50
CA GLY A 177 26.06 -30.00 -43.90
C GLY A 177 25.99 -31.28 -44.73
N HIS A 178 25.03 -31.29 -45.65
CA HIS A 178 25.07 -32.13 -46.85
C HIS A 178 24.72 -31.26 -48.05
N ARG A 179 25.74 -30.99 -48.88
CA ARG A 179 25.56 -30.52 -50.25
C ARG A 179 25.03 -31.70 -51.06
N LYS A 180 23.93 -31.53 -51.78
CA LYS A 180 23.73 -32.17 -53.07
C LYS A 180 23.20 -31.14 -54.07
N SER A 181 24.03 -30.96 -55.09
CA SER A 181 23.81 -30.31 -56.37
C SER A 181 22.59 -30.88 -57.11
N GLY A 182 21.85 -30.03 -57.83
CA GLY A 182 20.85 -30.54 -58.78
C GLY A 182 19.94 -29.51 -59.44
N LYS A 183 20.49 -28.82 -60.44
CA LYS A 183 19.83 -28.33 -61.67
C LYS A 183 18.77 -27.21 -61.60
N ALA A 184 18.98 -26.28 -62.52
CA ALA A 184 18.16 -25.12 -62.85
C ALA A 184 16.82 -25.52 -63.50
N HIS A 185 15.81 -24.69 -63.28
CA HIS A 185 14.94 -24.27 -64.38
C HIS A 185 14.47 -22.83 -64.16
N ARG A 186 14.71 -22.04 -65.20
CA ARG A 186 14.32 -20.66 -65.42
C ARG A 186 12.91 -20.65 -66.01
N SER A 187 12.04 -19.77 -65.53
CA SER A 187 10.99 -19.18 -66.36
C SER A 187 10.50 -17.88 -65.72
N GLU A 188 10.74 -16.81 -66.46
CA GLU A 188 10.18 -15.47 -66.31
C GLU A 188 8.64 -15.49 -66.46
N ASN A 189 7.97 -14.54 -65.79
CA ASN A 189 6.90 -13.67 -66.33
C ASN A 189 6.25 -12.87 -65.18
N HIS A 190 6.42 -11.55 -65.12
CA HIS A 190 5.68 -10.49 -65.83
C HIS A 190 4.32 -10.12 -65.19
N GLY A 191 4.14 -8.82 -64.92
CA GLY A 191 2.87 -8.14 -64.56
C GLY A 191 2.92 -7.50 -63.16
N ILE A 192 3.37 -6.26 -62.96
CA ILE A 192 2.85 -4.93 -63.37
C ILE A 192 1.48 -4.58 -62.76
N SER A 193 1.52 -3.46 -62.00
CA SER A 193 0.47 -2.46 -61.67
C SER A 193 -0.77 -2.93 -60.88
N SER A 194 -1.42 -2.15 -60.02
CA SER A 194 -1.52 -0.69 -59.95
C SER A 194 -2.15 -0.26 -58.62
N VAL A 195 -1.60 0.81 -58.06
CA VAL A 195 -2.28 1.99 -57.50
C VAL A 195 -3.82 1.95 -57.40
N GLY A 196 -4.32 2.28 -56.21
CA GLY A 196 -5.70 2.73 -55.99
C GLY A 196 -5.81 3.62 -54.75
N LYS A 197 -5.52 4.92 -54.92
CA LYS A 197 -5.96 6.01 -54.01
C LYS A 197 -7.44 6.32 -54.27
N LYS A 198 -8.11 6.80 -53.21
CA LYS A 198 -9.30 7.70 -53.11
C LYS A 198 -10.33 7.04 -52.18
N LYS A 199 -11.00 7.75 -51.28
CA LYS A 199 -11.02 9.14 -50.87
C LYS A 199 -11.56 9.15 -49.44
#